data_AF-A0A7S2I6G5-F1
#
_entry.id   AF-A0A7S2I6G5-F1
#
_cell.length_a   1.000
_cell.length_b   1.000
_cell.length_c   1.000
_cell.angle_alpha   90.00
_cell.angle_beta   90.00
_cell.angle_gamma   90.00
#
_symmetry.space_group_name_H-M   'P 1'
#
loop_
_entity.id
_entity.type
_entity.pdbx_description
1 polymer ?
#
loop_
_entity_poly.entity_id
_entity_poly.type
_entity_poly.pdbx_seq_one_letter_code
_entity_poly.pdbx_strand_id
1 'polypeptide(L)'
;GSGRSILLGLIAGRFSAKRGNVHLMGSVAYCAATPHLASASIQANVHLGLPYHHQRYRKVIDAFDLTAEIAHLPNGDRTMIEAASLSPSILARLALARCAYANAQVVLLDEPLRAT
;
A
#
# COMPACT_ATOMS: atom_id res chain seq x y z
N GLY A 1 -3.74 19.40 -13.32
CA GLY A 1 -2.75 18.86 -12.37
C GLY A 1 -2.15 19.99 -11.56
N SER A 2 -2.30 19.96 -10.24
CA SER A 2 -1.79 21.00 -9.33
C SER A 2 -0.47 20.63 -8.64
N GLY A 3 0.12 19.47 -8.96
CA GLY A 3 1.42 19.03 -8.41
C GLY A 3 1.35 18.23 -7.10
N ARG A 4 0.15 17.87 -6.61
CA ARG A 4 -0.04 17.12 -5.34
C ARG A 4 0.75 15.82 -5.27
N SER A 5 0.64 14.96 -6.27
CA SER A 5 1.35 13.67 -6.31
C SER A 5 2.88 13.83 -6.35
N ILE A 6 3.37 14.88 -7.01
CA ILE A 6 4.81 15.21 -7.02
C ILE A 6 5.25 15.65 -5.63
N LEU A 7 4.47 16.52 -4.96
CA LEU A 7 4.75 16.95 -3.60
C LEU A 7 4.78 15.77 -2.63
N LEU A 8 3.77 14.89 -2.66
CA LEU A 8 3.72 13.70 -1.81
C LEU A 8 4.88 12.74 -2.11
N GLY A 9 5.23 12.55 -3.38
CA GLY A 9 6.38 11.73 -3.77
C GLY A 9 7.72 12.31 -3.31
N LEU A 10 7.89 13.64 -3.30
CA LEU A 10 9.06 14.31 -2.73
C LEU A 10 9.17 14.04 -1.22
N ILE A 11 8.05 14.18 -0.49
CA ILE A 11 8.02 13.91 0.96
C ILE A 11 8.29 12.43 1.25
N ALA A 12 7.76 11.53 0.42
CA ALA A 12 7.99 10.08 0.52
C ALA A 12 9.40 9.64 0.10
N GLY A 13 10.27 10.57 -0.33
CA GLY A 13 11.63 10.25 -0.80
C GLY A 13 11.69 9.54 -2.16
N ARG A 14 10.59 9.51 -2.92
CA ARG A 14 10.54 8.94 -4.29
C ARG A 14 11.20 9.84 -5.32
N PHE A 15 11.25 11.14 -5.04
CA PHE A 15 11.83 12.15 -5.91
C PHE A 15 12.83 12.99 -5.12
N SER A 16 13.80 13.58 -5.82
CA SER A 16 14.76 14.51 -5.21
C SER A 16 14.38 15.96 -5.54
N ALA A 17 14.46 16.83 -4.53
CA ALA A 17 14.23 18.26 -4.72
C ALA A 17 15.37 18.85 -5.57
N LYS A 18 15.02 19.63 -6.61
CA LYS A 18 16.03 20.36 -7.40
C LYS A 18 16.69 21.49 -6.61
N ARG A 19 15.93 22.14 -5.71
CA ARG A 19 16.36 23.22 -4.81
C ARG A 19 15.57 23.15 -3.51
N GLY A 20 16.17 23.62 -2.41
CA GLY A 20 15.59 23.59 -1.07
C GLY A 20 15.80 22.25 -0.37
N ASN A 21 15.39 22.19 0.91
CA ASN A 21 15.57 21.01 1.76
C ASN A 21 14.21 20.44 2.17
N VAL A 22 14.09 19.12 2.14
CA VAL A 22 12.96 18.37 2.68
C VAL A 22 13.47 17.57 3.87
N HIS A 23 12.99 17.92 5.06
CA HIS A 23 13.32 17.20 6.29
C HIS A 23 12.10 16.41 6.73
N LEU A 24 12.28 15.11 6.95
CA LEU A 24 11.25 14.24 7.47
C LEU A 24 11.78 13.47 8.67
N MET A 25 11.03 13.50 9.77
CA MET A 25 11.36 12.77 10.98
C MET A 25 10.49 11.53 11.08
N GLY A 26 11.14 10.38 11.26
CA GLY A 26 10.47 9.10 11.42
C GLY A 26 10.28 8.31 10.14
N SER A 27 9.56 7.18 10.25
CA SER A 27 9.26 6.30 9.11
C SER A 27 8.03 6.78 8.33
N VAL A 28 8.06 6.57 7.00
CA VAL A 28 6.96 6.93 6.09
C VAL A 28 6.44 5.70 5.37
N ALA A 29 5.12 5.56 5.32
CA ALA A 29 4.41 4.72 4.36
C ALA A 29 3.71 5.60 3.32
N TYR A 30 3.77 5.22 2.05
CA TYR A 30 3.16 5.98 0.96
C TYR A 30 2.24 5.09 0.12
N CYS A 31 0.98 5.51 -0.01
CA CYS A 31 0.00 4.94 -0.92
C CYS A 31 -0.15 5.87 -2.13
N ALA A 32 0.28 5.42 -3.30
CA ALA A 32 0.17 6.18 -4.55
C ALA A 32 -1.27 6.17 -5.10
N ALA A 33 -1.63 7.19 -5.89
CA ALA A 33 -2.92 7.26 -6.58
C ALA A 33 -3.14 6.10 -7.56
N THR A 34 -2.06 5.58 -8.15
CA THR A 34 -2.02 4.33 -8.91
C THR A 34 -1.07 3.36 -8.23
N PRO A 35 -1.56 2.50 -7.32
CA PRO A 35 -0.70 1.57 -6.60
C PRO A 35 -0.09 0.53 -7.51
N HIS A 36 1.16 0.17 -7.24
CA HIS A 36 1.83 -0.94 -7.88
C HIS A 36 1.95 -2.11 -6.89
N LEU A 37 1.66 -3.31 -7.38
CA LEU A 37 1.89 -4.56 -6.67
C LEU A 37 3.01 -5.31 -7.37
N ALA A 38 3.85 -5.99 -6.61
CA ALA A 38 4.83 -6.91 -7.16
C ALA A 38 4.11 -8.21 -7.58
N SER A 39 4.66 -8.91 -8.58
CA SER A 39 4.25 -10.27 -8.94
C SER A 39 4.66 -11.24 -7.81
N ALA A 40 3.85 -11.27 -6.75
CA ALA A 40 4.08 -11.96 -5.50
C ALA A 40 2.73 -12.32 -4.86
N SER A 41 2.74 -13.06 -3.75
CA SER A 41 1.50 -13.36 -3.03
C SER A 41 0.84 -12.12 -2.45
N ILE A 42 -0.45 -12.20 -2.12
CA ILE A 42 -1.15 -11.13 -1.36
C ILE A 42 -0.41 -10.82 -0.06
N GLN A 43 -0.07 -11.87 0.69
CA GLN A 43 0.66 -11.73 1.94
C GLN A 43 1.98 -10.97 1.74
N ALA A 44 2.78 -11.36 0.75
CA ALA A 44 4.04 -10.71 0.42
C ALA A 44 3.86 -9.25 0.00
N ASN A 45 2.80 -8.95 -0.75
CA ASN A 45 2.46 -7.59 -1.14
C ASN A 45 2.05 -6.71 0.05
N VAL A 46 1.40 -7.26 1.09
CA VAL A 46 1.00 -6.50 2.28
C VAL A 46 2.17 -6.22 3.20
N HIS A 47 3.01 -7.22 3.51
CA HIS A 47 4.14 -7.00 4.43
C HIS A 47 5.36 -6.36 3.74
N LEU A 48 5.48 -6.47 2.40
CA LEU A 48 6.48 -5.82 1.56
C LEU A 48 7.93 -5.92 2.11
N GLY A 49 8.32 -7.12 2.54
CA GLY A 49 9.67 -7.39 3.08
C GLY A 49 9.83 -7.08 4.58
N LEU A 50 8.83 -6.52 5.25
CA LEU A 50 8.81 -6.41 6.72
C LEU A 50 8.61 -7.79 7.36
N PRO A 51 9.02 -7.98 8.63
CA PRO A 51 8.75 -9.20 9.37
C PRO A 51 7.26 -9.55 9.38
N TYR A 52 6.95 -10.82 9.15
CA TYR A 52 5.57 -11.30 9.17
C TYR A 52 5.07 -11.48 10.61
N HIS A 53 3.99 -10.78 10.94
CA HIS A 53 3.32 -10.83 12.23
C HIS A 53 1.85 -11.21 12.00
N HIS A 54 1.53 -12.48 12.18
CA HIS A 54 0.21 -13.05 11.88
C HIS A 54 -0.96 -12.25 12.49
N GLN A 55 -0.89 -11.87 13.77
CA GLN A 55 -1.96 -11.10 14.42
C GLN A 55 -2.15 -9.71 13.80
N ARG A 56 -1.06 -9.01 13.46
CA ARG A 56 -1.13 -7.70 12.79
C ARG A 56 -1.70 -7.85 11.39
N TYR A 57 -1.20 -8.84 10.66
CA TYR A 57 -1.64 -9.13 9.30
C TYR A 57 -3.15 -9.35 9.26
N ARG A 58 -3.66 -10.23 10.14
CA ARG A 58 -5.09 -10.53 10.21
C ARG A 58 -5.94 -9.29 10.54
N LYS A 59 -5.52 -8.51 11.55
CA LYS A 59 -6.20 -7.24 11.89
C LYS A 59 -6.24 -6.27 10.70
N VAL A 60 -5.16 -6.18 9.93
CA VAL A 60 -5.08 -5.31 8.74
C VAL A 60 -6.01 -5.84 7.64
N ILE A 61 -5.95 -7.13 7.32
CA ILE A 61 -6.82 -7.73 6.30
C ILE A 61 -8.30 -7.52 6.64
N ASP A 62 -8.69 -7.73 7.90
CA ASP A 62 -10.06 -7.52 8.37
C ASP A 62 -10.45 -6.03 8.31
N ALA A 63 -9.57 -5.11 8.72
CA ALA A 63 -9.86 -3.67 8.73
C ALA A 63 -10.08 -3.05 7.33
N PHE A 64 -9.52 -3.67 6.29
CA PHE A 64 -9.70 -3.25 4.89
C PHE A 64 -10.70 -4.11 4.12
N ASP A 65 -11.47 -4.96 4.80
CA ASP A 65 -12.48 -5.82 4.20
C ASP A 65 -11.94 -6.67 3.04
N LEU A 66 -10.76 -7.26 3.24
CA LEU A 66 -10.09 -8.12 2.26
C LEU A 66 -10.33 -9.62 2.55
N THR A 67 -10.94 -9.95 3.68
CA THR A 67 -11.07 -11.34 4.16
C THR A 67 -11.90 -12.20 3.21
N ALA A 68 -13.05 -11.70 2.75
CA ALA A 68 -13.90 -12.42 1.80
C ALA A 68 -13.22 -12.58 0.43
N GLU A 69 -12.61 -11.51 -0.07
CA GLU A 69 -11.88 -11.50 -1.35
C GLU A 69 -10.75 -12.52 -1.35
N ILE A 70 -9.97 -12.57 -0.26
CA ILE A 70 -8.88 -13.54 -0.10
C ILE A 70 -9.42 -14.97 -0.01
N ALA A 71 -10.56 -15.19 0.66
CA ALA A 71 -11.15 -16.52 0.81
C ALA A 71 -11.63 -17.12 -0.53
N HIS A 72 -11.93 -16.29 -1.52
CA HIS A 72 -12.31 -16.74 -2.86
C HIS A 72 -11.12 -17.16 -3.75
N LEU A 73 -9.88 -16.89 -3.31
CA LEU A 73 -8.69 -17.23 -4.09
C LEU A 73 -8.25 -18.69 -3.86
N PRO A 74 -7.72 -19.36 -4.90
CA PRO A 74 -7.42 -20.79 -4.85
C PRO A 74 -6.46 -21.20 -3.74
N ASN A 75 -5.52 -20.32 -3.36
CA ASN A 75 -4.55 -20.54 -2.29
C ASN A 75 -4.66 -19.49 -1.18
N GLY A 76 -5.82 -18.85 -1.03
CA GLY A 76 -6.01 -17.78 -0.06
C GLY A 76 -5.00 -16.64 -0.25
N ASP A 77 -4.39 -16.19 0.85
CA ASP A 77 -3.41 -15.10 0.86
C ASP A 77 -2.04 -15.46 0.27
N ARG A 78 -1.79 -16.75 0.02
CA ARG A 78 -0.61 -17.25 -0.68
C ARG A 78 -0.76 -17.27 -2.19
N THR A 79 -1.94 -16.93 -2.70
CA THR A 79 -2.18 -16.82 -4.15
C THR A 79 -1.29 -15.74 -4.75
N MET A 80 -0.54 -16.10 -5.79
CA MET A 80 0.26 -15.17 -6.58
C MET A 80 -0.68 -14.28 -7.38
N ILE A 81 -0.45 -12.97 -7.29
CA ILE A 81 -1.29 -11.96 -7.96
C ILE A 81 -0.43 -11.02 -8.79
N GLU A 82 -1.00 -10.56 -9.90
CA GLU A 82 -0.48 -9.43 -10.67
C GLU A 82 -1.44 -8.26 -10.52
N ALA A 83 -0.91 -7.03 -10.44
CA ALA A 83 -1.73 -5.83 -10.28
C ALA A 83 -2.85 -5.71 -11.34
N ALA A 84 -2.57 -6.14 -12.57
CA ALA A 84 -3.53 -6.09 -13.68
C ALA A 84 -4.70 -7.09 -13.55
N SER A 85 -4.55 -8.13 -12.70
CA SER A 85 -5.57 -9.17 -12.51
C SER A 85 -6.62 -8.81 -11.44
N LEU A 86 -6.40 -7.74 -10.67
CA LEU A 86 -7.28 -7.34 -9.57
C LEU A 86 -8.23 -6.21 -10.00
N SER A 87 -9.42 -6.19 -9.41
CA SER A 87 -10.30 -5.03 -9.53
C SER A 87 -9.62 -3.79 -8.92
N PRO A 88 -9.88 -2.58 -9.45
CA PRO A 88 -9.29 -1.35 -8.92
C PRO A 88 -9.57 -1.14 -7.43
N SER A 89 -10.76 -1.55 -6.96
CA SER A 89 -11.16 -1.48 -5.55
C SER A 89 -10.29 -2.40 -4.66
N ILE A 90 -10.07 -3.65 -5.07
CA ILE A 90 -9.23 -4.60 -4.30
C ILE A 90 -7.78 -4.11 -4.29
N LEU A 91 -7.28 -3.64 -5.44
CA LEU A 91 -5.93 -3.10 -5.56
C LEU A 91 -5.71 -1.89 -4.63
N ALA A 92 -6.68 -0.98 -4.56
CA ALA A 92 -6.64 0.18 -3.66
C ALA A 92 -6.65 -0.26 -2.17
N ARG A 93 -7.56 -1.16 -1.80
CA ARG A 93 -7.63 -1.73 -0.44
C ARG A 93 -6.33 -2.43 -0.04
N LEU A 94 -5.73 -3.20 -0.94
CA LEU A 94 -4.48 -3.89 -0.67
C LEU A 94 -3.30 -2.92 -0.48
N ALA A 95 -3.26 -1.82 -1.26
CA ALA A 95 -2.25 -0.78 -1.12
C ALA A 95 -2.38 -0.01 0.22
N LEU A 96 -3.60 0.24 0.66
CA LEU A 96 -3.86 0.82 1.98
C LEU A 96 -3.52 -0.15 3.11
N ALA A 97 -3.88 -1.42 2.97
CA ALA A 97 -3.51 -2.48 3.90
C ALA A 97 -1.99 -2.58 4.06
N ARG A 98 -1.22 -2.49 2.97
CA ARG A 98 0.25 -2.41 3.01
C ARG A 98 0.74 -1.23 3.85
N CYS A 99 0.17 -0.04 3.67
CA CYS A 99 0.57 1.14 4.44
C CYS A 99 0.24 1.00 5.93
N ALA A 100 -0.93 0.43 6.25
CA ALA A 100 -1.33 0.17 7.63
C ALA A 100 -0.43 -0.90 8.29
N TYR A 101 -0.08 -1.96 7.55
CA TYR A 101 0.80 -3.01 8.05
C TYR A 101 2.21 -2.50 8.36
N ALA A 102 2.71 -1.56 7.54
CA ALA A 102 4.02 -0.95 7.72
C ALA A 102 4.18 -0.23 9.06
N ASN A 103 3.06 0.19 9.68
CA ASN A 103 3.04 0.84 11.00
C ASN A 103 4.03 2.02 11.06
N ALA A 104 4.05 2.81 9.99
CA ALA A 104 4.92 3.98 9.86
C ALA A 104 4.40 5.12 10.75
N GLN A 105 5.30 6.01 11.16
CA GLN A 105 4.93 7.19 11.96
C GLN A 105 4.14 8.21 11.13
N VAL A 106 4.41 8.27 9.83
CA VAL A 106 3.71 9.13 8.88
C VAL A 106 3.16 8.27 7.75
N VAL A 107 1.87 8.43 7.43
CA VAL A 107 1.24 7.78 6.29
C VAL A 107 0.80 8.84 5.28
N LEU A 108 1.29 8.74 4.06
CA LEU A 108 0.98 9.63 2.96
C LEU A 108 0.03 8.92 1.99
N LEU A 109 -1.17 9.46 1.82
CA LEU A 109 -2.22 8.90 0.97
C LEU A 109 -2.49 9.82 -0.21
N ASP A 110 -2.16 9.37 -1.41
CA ASP A 110 -2.41 10.10 -2.66
C ASP A 110 -3.71 9.56 -3.28
N GLU A 111 -4.80 10.32 -3.13
CA GLU A 111 -6.15 9.96 -3.64
C GLU A 111 -6.67 8.55 -3.22
N PRO A 112 -6.65 8.20 -1.92
CA PRO A 112 -6.95 6.83 -1.47
C PRO A 112 -8.39 6.36 -1.73
N LEU A 113 -9.33 7.27 -2.00
CA LEU A 113 -10.76 7.00 -2.19
C LEU A 113 -11.21 7.14 -3.65
N ARG A 114 -10.29 7.33 -4.60
CA ARG A 114 -10.66 7.63 -5.99
C ARG A 114 -11.30 6.45 -6.74
N ALA A 115 -11.18 5.23 -6.19
CA ALA A 115 -11.81 4.02 -6.71
C ALA A 115 -13.10 3.74 -5.93
N THR A 116 -14.15 4.49 -6.21
CA THR A 116 -15.54 4.18 -5.83
C THR A 116 -16.36 3.97 -7.07
#